data_AF-A0A382ZZC6-F1
#
_entry.id   AF-A0A382ZZC6-F1
#
_cell.length_a   1.000
_cell.length_b   1.000
_cell.length_c   1.000
_cell.angle_alpha   90.00
_cell.angle_beta   90.00
_cell.angle_gamma   90.00
#
_symmetry.space_group_name_H-M   'P 1'
#
loop_
_entity.id
_entity.type
_entity.pdbx_description
1 polymer ?
#
loop_
_entity_poly.entity_id
_entity_poly.type
_entity_poly.pdbx_seq_one_letter_code
_entity_poly.pdbx_strand_id
1 'polypeptide(L)' 'MPQGTITNLHIARVKGTPSDPVQEANAISGLGLQGDRSAYEGNLRQVLFVD' A
#
# COMPACT_ATOMS: atom_id res chain seq x y z
N MET A 1 12.10 15.21 1.03
CA MET A 1 11.73 13.78 0.92
C MET A 1 12.91 13.07 0.28
N PRO A 2 13.43 11.98 0.86
CA PRO A 2 14.42 11.17 0.17
C PRO A 2 13.84 10.70 -1.17
N GLN A 3 14.64 10.79 -2.23
CA GLN A 3 14.28 10.27 -3.55
C GLN A 3 14.74 8.82 -3.67
N GLY A 4 13.96 8.00 -4.38
CA GLY A 4 14.25 6.60 -4.61
C GLY A 4 13.40 6.04 -5.74
N THR A 5 13.72 4.82 -6.16
CA THR A 5 12.94 4.06 -7.14
C THR A 5 12.18 2.96 -6.41
N ILE A 6 10.87 2.84 -6.64
CA ILE A 6 10.08 1.73 -6.13
C ILE A 6 10.49 0.47 -6.90
N THR A 7 11.04 -0.52 -6.21
CA THR A 7 11.46 -1.80 -6.80
C THR A 7 10.34 -2.84 -6.77
N ASN A 8 9.50 -2.80 -5.74
CA ASN A 8 8.43 -3.76 -5.49
C ASN A 8 7.19 -3.06 -4.97
N LEU A 9 6.01 -3.57 -5.34
CA LEU A 9 4.73 -3.13 -4.84
C LEU A 9 3.90 -4.34 -4.40
N HIS A 10 3.25 -4.23 -3.25
CA HIS A 10 2.47 -5.31 -2.67
C HIS A 10 1.12 -4.80 -2.19
N ILE A 11 0.09 -5.64 -2.26
CA ILE A 11 -1.26 -5.37 -1.73
C ILE A 11 -1.62 -6.43 -0.70
N ALA A 12 -1.95 -6.00 0.51
CA ALA A 12 -2.43 -6.87 1.58
C ALA A 12 -3.97 -6.86 1.58
N ARG A 13 -4.59 -7.93 1.09
CA ARG A 13 -6.07 -7.99 0.98
C ARG A 13 -6.75 -8.48 2.26
N VAL A 14 -6.12 -9.39 3.00
CA VAL A 14 -6.68 -10.02 4.20
C VAL A 14 -5.74 -9.82 5.38
N LYS A 15 -6.29 -9.57 6.57
CA LYS A 15 -5.49 -9.39 7.79
C LYS A 15 -4.92 -10.75 8.23
N GLY A 16 -3.63 -10.78 8.54
CA GLY A 16 -2.95 -11.99 9.01
C GLY A 16 -2.48 -12.94 7.91
N THR A 17 -2.68 -12.59 6.65
CA THR A 17 -2.10 -13.30 5.49
C THR A 17 -0.94 -12.51 4.90
N PRO A 18 -0.05 -13.17 4.14
CA PRO A 18 0.93 -12.48 3.32
C PRO A 18 0.28 -11.48 2.37
N SER A 19 1.03 -10.44 1.98
CA SER A 19 0.67 -9.54 0.90
C SER A 19 1.10 -10.10 -0.45
N ASP A 20 0.32 -9.79 -1.48
CA ASP A 20 0.61 -10.27 -2.83
C ASP A 20 1.42 -9.22 -3.60
N PRO A 21 2.47 -9.62 -4.35
CA PRO A 21 3.17 -8.70 -5.24
C PRO A 21 2.25 -8.29 -6.40
N VAL A 22 2.32 -7.02 -6.79
CA VAL A 22 1.60 -6.46 -7.93
C VAL A 22 2.55 -5.61 -8.77
N GLN A 23 2.25 -5.46 -10.05
CA GLN A 23 3.02 -4.58 -10.94
C GLN A 23 2.58 -3.12 -10.81
N GLU A 24 1.31 -2.90 -10.51
CA GLU A 24 0.70 -1.57 -10.39
C GLU A 24 -0.42 -1.59 -9.35
N ALA A 25 -0.72 -0.42 -8.78
CA ALA A 25 -1.90 -0.18 -7.96
C ALA A 25 -2.34 1.28 -8.08
N ASN A 26 -3.65 1.51 -7.99
CA ASN A 26 -4.20 2.86 -7.99
C ASN A 26 -4.07 3.49 -6.60
N ALA A 27 -3.45 4.66 -6.53
CA ALA A 27 -3.45 5.47 -5.32
C ALA A 27 -4.78 6.22 -5.17
N ILE A 28 -5.39 6.11 -4.00
CA ILE A 28 -6.59 6.84 -3.61
C ILE A 28 -6.19 7.89 -2.60
N SER A 29 -6.33 9.17 -2.97
CA SER A 29 -5.96 10.31 -2.13
C SER A 29 -6.68 10.24 -0.78
N GLY A 30 -5.92 10.39 0.31
CA GLY A 30 -6.47 10.31 1.66
C GLY A 30 -6.59 8.90 2.24
N LEU A 31 -6.51 7.84 1.43
CA LEU A 31 -6.81 6.46 1.85
C LEU A 31 -5.64 5.49 1.74
N GLY A 32 -4.91 5.48 0.61
CA GLY A 32 -3.87 4.49 0.35
C GLY A 32 -4.02 3.83 -1.02
N LEU A 33 -3.69 2.55 -1.12
CA LEU A 33 -3.74 1.81 -2.38
C LEU A 33 -5.07 1.05 -2.54
N GLN A 34 -5.69 1.16 -3.71
CA GLN A 34 -6.93 0.46 -4.01
C GLN A 34 -6.79 -1.05 -3.81
N GLY A 35 -7.74 -1.63 -3.06
CA GLY A 35 -7.75 -3.07 -2.76
C GLY A 35 -6.83 -3.50 -1.61
N ASP A 36 -6.01 -2.60 -1.07
CA ASP A 36 -5.32 -2.85 0.18
C ASP A 36 -6.30 -2.72 1.36
N ARG A 37 -6.28 -3.68 2.27
CA ARG A 37 -7.15 -3.70 3.46
C ARG A 37 -6.96 -2.50 4.38
N SER A 38 -5.82 -1.80 4.26
CA SER A 38 -5.52 -0.61 5.05
C SER A 38 -6.01 0.68 4.40
N ALA A 39 -6.53 0.63 3.17
CA ALA A 39 -7.11 1.78 2.48
C ALA A 39 -8.55 2.05 2.93
N TYR A 40 -8.72 2.55 4.15
CA TYR A 40 -10.02 2.93 4.72
C TYR A 40 -9.91 4.27 5.48
N GLU A 41 -11.04 4.96 5.62
CA GLU A 41 -11.09 6.27 6.27
C GLU A 41 -10.60 6.21 7.72
N GLY A 42 -9.77 7.18 8.11
CA GLY A 42 -9.21 7.27 9.45
C GLY A 42 -7.95 6.44 9.68
N ASN A 43 -7.48 5.67 8.69
CA ASN A 43 -6.13 5.12 8.77
C ASN A 43 -5.08 6.24 8.56
N LEU A 44 -4.31 6.53 9.61
CA LEU A 44 -3.28 7.58 9.60
C LEU A 44 -2.09 7.24 8.69
N ARG A 45 -1.93 5.97 8.30
CA ARG A 45 -0.85 5.50 7.43
C ARG A 45 -1.43 4.91 6.15
N GLN A 46 -1.31 5.66 5.06
CA GLN A 46 -1.83 5.29 3.75
C GLN A 46 -1.00 4.19 3.06
N VAL A 47 0.32 4.19 3.26
CA VAL A 47 1.24 3.18 2.72
C VAL A 47 2.31 2.83 3.76
N LEU A 48 2.80 1.60 3.72
CA LEU A 48 3.99 1.19 4.46
C LEU A 48 5.20 1.20 3.53
N PHE A 49 6.23 1.95 3.87
CA PHE A 49 7.53 1.87 3.23
C PHE A 49 8.40 0.87 3.98
N VAL A 50 9.13 0.03 3.23
CA VAL A 50 10.09 -0.97 3.74
C VAL A 50 11.36 -0.80 2.91
N ASP A 51 12.52 -0.82 3.57
CA ASP A 51 13.85 -0.70 2.95
C ASP A 51 14.46 -2.05 2.56
#